data_AF-A0A672FJ03-F1
#
_entry.id   AF-A0A672FJ03-F1
#
_cell.length_a   1.000
_cell.length_b   1.000
_cell.length_c   1.000
_cell.angle_alpha   90.00
_cell.angle_beta   90.00
_cell.angle_gamma   90.00
#
_symmetry.space_group_name_H-M   'P 1'
#
loop_
_entity.id
_entity.type
_entity.pdbx_description
1 polymer ?
#
loop_
_entity_poly.entity_id
_entity_poly.type
_entity_poly.pdbx_seq_one_letter_code
_entity_poly.pdbx_strand_id
1 'polypeptide(L)'
;MPDWFLFFWTTTPTNQRVTSQRVGLCSRHQRRVDGSVMAASGVSFESSCSIDERKANKRQARQEALEKAKHEYEKEERKKQLKRQRGEDTWMLPEVNDRLQQIQEEGSDKSKKKKDKKSKKKKKKAKKEKKTSETGDGSNDSSEVMLSFFSMMGKTDGENYTLDDMFVSSAAQREGEGREEERMRSRAIGESRRLAASMEKCQHCFSSSELQKHLIVAIGSKVYLSLPAGVSMTEGHCLICPLQHHCSATGLDEDVWSEMQLFRRTLVRMFESQELDCVFMETHMNPRRRHHMVLECIPLPKELGDMAPIYFKKAIMECDEEWAMNKKVVDLSSKDIRKAVPRGLPYFAVDFGLQGGYAHVIENEQKFPRYFGKEVVGGMMDLEPRRWRKTIRENFDDQRKKVLQFSLWWKPYDCTKTEA
;
A
#
# COMPACT_ATOMS: atom_id res chain seq x y z
N MET A 1 -77.69 -20.14 28.40
CA MET A 1 -78.04 -21.29 27.55
C MET A 1 -78.09 -20.81 26.11
N PRO A 2 -77.57 -21.54 25.10
CA PRO A 2 -76.61 -22.66 25.16
C PRO A 2 -75.38 -22.46 24.23
N ASP A 3 -74.34 -23.28 24.48
CA ASP A 3 -73.45 -24.06 23.59
C ASP A 3 -72.95 -23.44 22.26
N TRP A 4 -71.72 -23.65 21.79
CA TRP A 4 -71.13 -24.93 21.34
C TRP A 4 -69.57 -24.87 21.33
N PHE A 5 -68.92 -25.90 21.91
CA PHE A 5 -67.85 -26.77 21.37
C PHE A 5 -66.94 -26.24 20.21
N LEU A 6 -65.60 -26.31 20.23
CA LEU A 6 -64.72 -27.50 20.33
C LEU A 6 -63.21 -27.12 20.55
N PHE A 7 -62.52 -27.92 21.38
CA PHE A 7 -61.19 -28.59 21.23
C PHE A 7 -60.04 -27.89 20.44
N PHE A 8 -58.77 -27.82 20.89
CA PHE A 8 -57.88 -28.86 21.42
C PHE A 8 -56.72 -28.25 22.26
N TRP A 9 -56.44 -28.86 23.42
CA TRP A 9 -55.23 -28.74 24.23
C TRP A 9 -54.54 -30.12 24.23
N THR A 10 -53.23 -30.19 24.01
CA THR A 10 -52.38 -31.37 24.25
C THR A 10 -51.04 -30.86 24.83
N THR A 11 -50.83 -31.05 26.15
CA THR A 11 -49.95 -32.07 26.79
C THR A 11 -48.45 -31.81 26.62
N THR A 12 -47.54 -31.82 27.60
CA THR A 12 -47.54 -32.21 29.04
C THR A 12 -46.21 -31.74 29.69
N PRO A 13 -46.07 -31.80 31.02
CA PRO A 13 -44.96 -31.26 31.83
C PRO A 13 -44.00 -32.33 32.39
N THR A 14 -42.88 -31.93 33.02
CA THR A 14 -42.26 -32.47 34.28
C THR A 14 -40.84 -31.89 34.43
N ASN A 15 -40.47 -31.10 35.45
CA ASN A 15 -40.34 -31.29 36.91
C ASN A 15 -38.90 -31.68 37.34
N GLN A 16 -38.14 -30.73 37.90
CA GLN A 16 -37.63 -30.71 39.29
C GLN A 16 -36.33 -29.89 39.45
N ARG A 17 -36.37 -28.99 40.43
CA ARG A 17 -35.22 -28.30 41.05
C ARG A 17 -34.54 -29.24 42.04
N VAL A 18 -33.22 -29.17 42.15
CA VAL A 18 -32.51 -29.34 43.43
C VAL A 18 -31.32 -28.38 43.49
N THR A 19 -31.35 -27.51 44.49
CA THR A 19 -30.22 -26.74 45.03
C THR A 19 -29.41 -27.63 45.97
N SER A 20 -28.07 -27.58 45.94
CA SER A 20 -27.30 -27.83 47.16
C SER A 20 -25.86 -27.29 47.07
N GLN A 21 -25.45 -26.72 48.18
CA GLN A 21 -24.16 -26.16 48.53
C GLN A 21 -23.02 -27.19 48.39
N ARG A 22 -21.81 -26.71 48.09
CA ARG A 22 -20.59 -27.46 48.36
C ARG A 22 -19.61 -26.62 49.18
N VAL A 23 -19.45 -27.06 50.42
CA VAL A 23 -18.41 -26.67 51.38
C VAL A 23 -17.08 -27.29 50.94
N GLY A 24 -15.99 -26.58 51.19
CA GLY A 24 -14.66 -26.84 50.65
C GLY A 24 -13.90 -28.01 51.26
N LEU A 25 -12.69 -28.24 50.73
CA LEU A 25 -11.56 -28.83 51.44
C LEU A 25 -10.23 -28.48 50.76
N CYS A 26 -9.25 -28.26 51.63
CA CYS A 26 -7.91 -27.70 51.46
C CYS A 26 -6.94 -28.57 50.65
N SER A 27 -6.00 -27.96 49.92
CA SER A 27 -4.66 -28.51 49.69
C SER A 27 -3.62 -27.42 49.39
N ARG A 28 -3.02 -26.95 50.50
CA ARG A 28 -1.58 -26.66 50.73
C ARG A 28 -0.79 -25.99 49.60
N HIS A 29 -0.57 -24.68 49.76
CA HIS A 29 0.55 -23.92 49.21
C HIS A 29 1.89 -24.51 49.68
N GLN A 30 2.74 -24.93 48.74
CA GLN A 30 4.18 -25.08 48.98
C GLN A 30 4.90 -24.03 48.11
N ARG A 31 5.34 -22.94 48.74
CA ARG A 31 6.29 -21.99 48.15
C ARG A 31 7.58 -22.74 47.83
N ARG A 32 7.97 -22.83 46.55
CA ARG A 32 9.37 -23.10 46.17
C ARG A 32 10.08 -21.76 46.08
N VAL A 33 11.13 -21.66 46.87
CA VAL A 33 12.11 -20.58 46.87
C VAL A 33 13.01 -20.85 45.67
N ASP A 34 12.93 -20.02 44.62
CA ASP A 34 13.89 -20.08 43.53
C ASP A 34 15.20 -19.43 44.02
N GLY A 35 16.11 -20.30 44.44
CA GLY A 35 17.49 -19.95 44.74
C GLY A 35 18.20 -19.55 43.45
N SER A 36 18.72 -18.32 43.45
CA SER A 36 19.75 -17.84 42.54
C SER A 36 20.92 -18.82 42.50
N VAL A 37 21.06 -19.56 41.40
CA VAL A 37 22.29 -20.30 41.07
C VAL A 37 23.02 -19.55 39.97
N MET A 38 24.24 -19.15 40.30
CA MET A 38 25.23 -18.50 39.45
C MET A 38 25.34 -19.19 38.09
N ALA A 39 25.20 -18.42 37.01
CA ALA A 39 25.48 -18.87 35.66
C ALA A 39 27.00 -19.06 35.50
N ALA A 40 27.46 -20.30 35.68
CA ALA A 40 28.73 -20.73 35.14
C ALA A 40 28.56 -20.88 33.62
N SER A 41 29.44 -20.23 32.85
CA SER A 41 29.57 -20.37 31.39
C SER A 41 30.02 -21.78 31.05
N GLY A 42 29.10 -22.74 31.15
CA GLY A 42 29.32 -24.12 30.73
C GLY A 42 29.18 -24.20 29.21
N VAL A 43 30.21 -24.73 28.55
CA VAL A 43 30.11 -25.20 27.16
C VAL A 43 28.93 -26.16 27.11
N SER A 44 27.82 -25.75 26.50
CA SER A 44 26.60 -26.55 26.41
C SER A 44 26.88 -27.80 25.58
N PHE A 45 27.16 -28.91 26.24
CA PHE A 45 27.30 -30.21 25.61
C PHE A 45 25.94 -30.66 25.10
N GLU A 46 25.64 -30.35 23.84
CA GLU A 46 24.46 -30.85 23.14
C GLU A 46 24.70 -32.32 22.74
N SER A 47 23.80 -33.22 23.15
CA SER A 47 23.84 -34.62 22.73
C SER A 47 23.67 -34.73 21.21
N SER A 48 24.37 -35.66 20.56
CA SER A 48 24.24 -35.93 19.11
C SER A 48 22.79 -36.13 18.68
N CYS A 49 21.99 -36.82 19.50
CA CYS A 49 20.56 -37.02 19.24
C CYS A 49 19.77 -35.70 19.19
N SER A 50 20.08 -34.73 20.07
CA SER A 50 19.40 -33.43 20.10
C SER A 50 19.73 -32.56 18.88
N ILE A 51 20.97 -32.66 18.39
CA ILE A 51 21.42 -31.97 17.17
C ILE A 51 20.73 -32.57 15.94
N ASP A 52 20.62 -33.90 15.88
CA ASP A 52 19.99 -34.60 14.76
C ASP A 52 18.47 -34.41 14.74
N GLU A 53 17.80 -34.38 15.89
CA GLU A 53 16.38 -34.04 16.01
C GLU A 53 16.12 -32.59 15.56
N ARG A 54 16.95 -31.62 15.96
CA ARG A 54 16.84 -30.23 15.48
C ARG A 54 17.06 -30.12 13.97
N LYS A 55 18.01 -30.88 13.41
CA LYS A 55 18.23 -30.97 11.96
C LYS A 55 17.04 -31.62 11.25
N ALA A 56 16.44 -32.67 11.81
CA ALA A 56 15.24 -33.33 11.28
C ALA A 56 14.04 -32.37 11.28
N ASN A 57 13.79 -31.66 12.37
CA ASN A 57 12.74 -30.64 12.46
C ASN A 57 12.93 -29.52 11.45
N LYS A 58 14.18 -29.05 11.24
CA LYS A 58 14.49 -28.08 10.17
C LYS A 58 14.23 -28.63 8.76
N ARG A 59 14.51 -29.91 8.51
CA ARG A 59 14.23 -30.58 7.23
C ARG A 59 12.73 -30.72 7.00
N GLN A 60 11.98 -31.13 8.01
CA GLN A 60 10.53 -31.24 7.96
C GLN A 60 9.88 -29.88 7.73
N ALA A 61 10.27 -28.84 8.49
CA ALA A 61 9.77 -27.49 8.28
C ALA A 61 10.07 -26.96 6.86
N ARG A 62 11.24 -27.30 6.29
CA ARG A 62 11.57 -26.96 4.91
C ARG A 62 10.72 -27.73 3.90
N GLN A 63 10.46 -29.01 4.13
CA GLN A 63 9.58 -29.82 3.28
C GLN A 63 8.14 -29.29 3.31
N GLU A 64 7.60 -29.02 4.49
CA GLU A 64 6.27 -28.42 4.65
C GLU A 64 6.17 -27.05 3.98
N ALA A 65 7.22 -26.21 4.09
CA ALA A 65 7.26 -24.92 3.39
C ALA A 65 7.27 -25.09 1.86
N LEU A 66 8.01 -26.08 1.35
CA LEU A 66 8.03 -26.40 -0.09
C LEU A 66 6.69 -26.95 -0.57
N GLU A 67 6.03 -27.82 0.20
CA GLU A 67 4.71 -28.34 -0.13
C GLU A 67 3.63 -27.26 -0.10
N LYS A 68 3.65 -26.39 0.92
CA LYS A 68 2.78 -25.20 0.97
C LYS A 68 2.99 -24.31 -0.25
N ALA A 69 4.24 -24.04 -0.62
CA ALA A 69 4.56 -23.24 -1.81
C ALA A 69 4.09 -23.91 -3.12
N LYS A 70 4.25 -25.23 -3.26
CA LYS A 70 3.73 -25.98 -4.42
C LYS A 70 2.21 -25.90 -4.50
N HIS A 71 1.51 -26.14 -3.40
CA HIS A 71 0.06 -26.09 -3.36
C HIS A 71 -0.48 -24.66 -3.62
N GLU A 72 0.18 -23.63 -3.11
CA GLU A 72 -0.15 -22.23 -3.43
C GLU A 72 0.04 -21.93 -4.91
N TYR A 73 1.15 -22.36 -5.50
CA TYR A 73 1.43 -22.21 -6.94
C TYR A 73 0.38 -22.92 -7.80
N GLU A 74 0.05 -24.18 -7.51
CA GLU A 74 -0.98 -24.93 -8.24
C GLU A 74 -2.37 -24.30 -8.10
N LYS A 75 -2.70 -23.75 -6.93
CA LYS A 75 -3.95 -23.02 -6.69
C LYS A 75 -3.98 -21.72 -7.49
N GLU A 76 -2.86 -21.02 -7.60
CA GLU A 76 -2.74 -19.80 -8.38
C GLU A 76 -2.84 -20.08 -9.89
N GLU A 77 -2.17 -21.11 -10.38
CA GLU A 77 -2.26 -21.56 -11.78
C GLU A 77 -3.69 -21.96 -12.14
N ARG A 78 -4.39 -22.73 -11.29
CA ARG A 78 -5.81 -23.04 -11.50
C ARG A 78 -6.67 -21.77 -11.59
N LYS A 79 -6.41 -20.78 -10.73
CA LYS A 79 -7.11 -19.48 -10.80
C LYS A 79 -6.82 -18.76 -12.12
N LYS A 80 -5.56 -18.71 -12.57
CA LYS A 80 -5.17 -18.10 -13.85
C LYS A 80 -5.87 -18.80 -15.03
N GLN A 81 -5.90 -20.13 -15.03
CA GLN A 81 -6.63 -20.89 -16.06
C GLN A 81 -8.12 -20.57 -16.07
N LEU A 82 -8.77 -20.50 -14.91
CA LEU A 82 -10.18 -20.10 -14.80
C LEU A 82 -10.43 -18.66 -15.27
N LYS A 83 -9.48 -17.73 -15.04
CA LYS A 83 -9.55 -16.36 -15.58
C LYS A 83 -9.43 -16.35 -17.10
N ARG A 84 -8.50 -17.14 -17.66
CA ARG A 84 -8.32 -17.30 -19.12
C ARG A 84 -9.55 -17.90 -19.78
N GLN A 85 -10.15 -18.93 -19.19
CA GLN A 85 -11.39 -19.54 -19.69
C GLN A 85 -12.56 -18.55 -19.72
N ARG A 86 -12.61 -17.63 -18.75
CA ARG A 86 -13.59 -16.54 -18.69
C ARG A 86 -13.26 -15.37 -19.63
N GLY A 87 -12.11 -15.39 -20.30
CA GLY A 87 -11.66 -14.30 -21.17
C GLY A 87 -11.21 -13.03 -20.43
N GLU A 88 -11.03 -13.09 -19.11
CA GLU A 88 -10.70 -11.92 -18.28
C GLU A 88 -9.34 -11.32 -18.63
N ASP A 89 -8.36 -12.17 -18.96
CA ASP A 89 -7.00 -11.75 -19.31
C ASP A 89 -6.90 -11.12 -20.71
N THR A 90 -7.88 -11.38 -21.59
CA THR A 90 -7.83 -10.99 -23.01
C THR A 90 -8.69 -9.77 -23.31
N TRP A 91 -9.78 -9.56 -22.56
CA TRP A 91 -10.74 -8.51 -22.88
C TRP A 91 -10.25 -7.14 -22.44
N MET A 92 -10.19 -6.21 -23.40
CA MET A 92 -9.94 -4.78 -23.19
C MET A 92 -10.79 -3.98 -24.18
N LEU A 93 -10.97 -2.68 -23.92
CA LEU A 93 -11.56 -1.79 -24.92
C LEU A 93 -10.69 -1.79 -26.19
N PRO A 94 -11.27 -1.88 -27.40
CA PRO A 94 -10.51 -1.90 -28.65
C PRO A 94 -9.55 -0.71 -28.79
N GLU A 95 -10.01 0.49 -28.46
CA GLU A 95 -9.20 1.73 -28.53
C GLU A 95 -7.99 1.67 -27.60
N VAL A 96 -8.15 1.07 -26.42
CA VAL A 96 -7.05 0.83 -25.48
C VAL A 96 -6.09 -0.18 -26.06
N ASN A 97 -6.60 -1.30 -26.60
CA ASN A 97 -5.78 -2.35 -27.21
C ASN A 97 -4.91 -1.82 -28.36
N ASP A 98 -5.46 -0.95 -29.20
CA ASP A 98 -4.72 -0.32 -30.31
C ASP A 98 -3.61 0.61 -29.78
N ARG A 99 -3.91 1.44 -28.78
CA ARG A 99 -2.91 2.27 -28.10
C ARG A 99 -1.80 1.43 -27.46
N LEU A 100 -2.12 0.27 -26.90
CA LEU A 100 -1.13 -0.64 -26.33
C LEU A 100 -0.17 -1.22 -27.37
N GLN A 101 -0.68 -1.54 -28.57
CA GLN A 101 0.16 -2.00 -29.68
C GLN A 101 1.12 -0.89 -30.13
N GLN A 102 0.62 0.34 -30.29
CA GLN A 102 1.46 1.50 -30.63
C GLN A 102 2.59 1.74 -29.62
N ILE A 103 2.29 1.70 -28.32
CA ILE A 103 3.30 1.88 -27.26
C ILE A 103 4.35 0.76 -27.32
N GLN A 104 3.96 -0.48 -27.62
CA GLN A 104 4.90 -1.60 -27.76
C GLN A 104 5.80 -1.41 -28.98
N GLU A 105 5.25 -0.98 -30.12
CA GLU A 105 5.99 -0.70 -31.36
C GLU A 105 7.00 0.43 -31.16
N GLU A 106 6.58 1.56 -30.58
CA GLU A 106 7.46 2.69 -30.25
C GLU A 106 8.57 2.31 -29.27
N GLY A 107 8.25 1.46 -28.28
CA GLY A 107 9.22 0.92 -27.34
C GLY A 107 10.26 0.02 -28.01
N SER A 108 9.83 -0.77 -29.00
CA SER A 108 10.70 -1.66 -29.77
C SER A 108 11.71 -0.89 -30.64
N ASP A 109 11.32 0.24 -31.20
CA ASP A 109 12.21 1.09 -32.02
C ASP A 109 13.19 1.90 -31.17
N LYS A 110 12.75 2.39 -30.00
CA LYS A 110 13.67 2.98 -29.00
C LYS A 110 14.66 1.95 -28.45
N SER A 111 14.24 0.69 -28.28
CA SER A 111 15.09 -0.45 -27.88
C SER A 111 16.17 -0.76 -28.93
N LYS A 112 15.80 -0.84 -30.22
CA LYS A 112 16.74 -1.01 -31.34
C LYS A 112 17.79 0.12 -31.37
N LYS A 113 17.36 1.39 -31.22
CA LYS A 113 18.24 2.57 -31.20
C LYS A 113 19.19 2.61 -29.99
N LYS A 114 18.77 2.08 -28.83
CA LYS A 114 19.62 1.95 -27.61
C LYS A 114 20.63 0.80 -27.73
N LYS A 115 20.29 -0.28 -28.45
CA LYS A 115 21.19 -1.40 -28.74
C LYS A 115 22.36 -0.96 -29.64
N ASP A 116 22.11 -0.07 -30.60
CA ASP A 116 23.15 0.54 -31.46
C ASP A 116 24.07 1.53 -30.74
N LYS A 117 23.58 2.24 -29.70
CA LYS A 117 24.46 3.08 -28.86
C LYS A 117 25.30 2.25 -27.88
N LYS A 118 24.80 1.09 -27.41
CA LYS A 118 25.53 0.22 -26.46
C LYS A 118 26.59 -0.66 -27.14
N SER A 119 26.42 -0.97 -28.42
CA SER A 119 27.44 -1.68 -29.23
C SER A 119 28.70 -0.82 -29.50
N LYS A 120 28.56 0.51 -29.60
CA LYS A 120 29.71 1.44 -29.75
C LYS A 120 30.52 1.69 -28.46
N LYS A 121 29.93 1.52 -27.27
CA LYS A 121 30.63 1.77 -25.98
C LYS A 121 31.25 0.52 -25.33
N LYS A 122 30.92 -0.69 -25.81
CA LYS A 122 31.44 -1.98 -25.28
C LYS A 122 32.77 -2.45 -25.89
N LYS A 123 33.44 -1.65 -26.73
CA LYS A 123 34.77 -1.98 -27.30
C LYS A 123 35.96 -1.36 -26.55
N LYS A 124 35.73 -0.71 -25.39
CA LYS A 124 36.78 -0.26 -24.45
C LYS A 124 36.36 -0.63 -23.03
N LYS A 125 37.22 -1.36 -22.30
CA LYS A 125 37.05 -1.92 -20.94
C LYS A 125 36.44 -3.33 -20.88
N ALA A 126 37.25 -4.30 -21.30
CA ALA A 126 37.19 -5.66 -20.78
C ALA A 126 38.61 -6.08 -20.37
N LYS A 127 39.00 -5.80 -19.12
CA LYS A 127 40.06 -6.50 -18.39
C LYS A 127 39.90 -6.20 -16.90
N LYS A 128 40.02 -7.25 -16.07
CA LYS A 128 40.03 -7.27 -14.58
C LYS A 128 38.64 -7.30 -13.94
N GLU A 129 38.21 -8.25 -13.11
CA GLU A 129 38.81 -9.45 -12.49
C GLU A 129 37.68 -10.37 -11.96
N LYS A 130 38.07 -11.57 -11.53
CA LYS A 130 37.25 -12.74 -11.18
C LYS A 130 37.40 -13.03 -9.66
N LYS A 131 36.37 -13.69 -9.09
CA LYS A 131 36.29 -14.46 -7.81
C LYS A 131 35.99 -13.69 -6.50
N THR A 132 34.88 -14.07 -5.84
CA THR A 132 34.75 -14.88 -4.58
C THR A 132 33.25 -14.98 -4.24
N SER A 133 32.63 -16.16 -4.29
CA SER A 133 32.41 -17.19 -3.25
C SER A 133 31.44 -16.79 -2.11
N GLU A 134 30.31 -17.48 -2.15
CA GLU A 134 29.25 -17.75 -1.16
C GLU A 134 29.53 -17.46 0.32
N THR A 135 28.53 -16.91 1.00
CA THR A 135 28.16 -17.29 2.38
C THR A 135 26.71 -16.92 2.66
N GLY A 136 26.00 -17.84 3.30
CA GLY A 136 24.56 -17.79 3.57
C GLY A 136 24.21 -16.91 4.76
N ASP A 137 23.06 -16.26 4.64
CA ASP A 137 22.48 -15.32 5.58
C ASP A 137 21.53 -16.07 6.53
N GLY A 138 21.75 -15.90 7.83
CA GLY A 138 20.98 -16.50 8.91
C GLY A 138 20.76 -15.46 10.00
N SER A 139 19.51 -15.04 10.14
CA SER A 139 19.01 -14.00 11.03
C SER A 139 18.85 -14.48 12.48
N ASN A 140 19.23 -13.62 13.43
CA ASN A 140 18.53 -13.37 14.70
C ASN A 140 19.27 -12.25 15.47
N ASP A 141 18.81 -11.00 15.32
CA ASP A 141 19.33 -9.86 16.06
C ASP A 141 18.24 -9.30 17.00
N SER A 142 18.38 -9.64 18.28
CA SER A 142 17.73 -8.94 19.40
C SER A 142 18.58 -9.00 20.68
N SER A 143 19.67 -9.76 20.67
CA SER A 143 20.66 -9.85 21.76
C SER A 143 22.00 -9.17 21.42
N GLU A 144 22.25 -8.82 20.15
CA GLU A 144 23.51 -8.19 19.70
C GLU A 144 23.53 -6.69 20.04
N VAL A 145 22.37 -6.04 20.04
CA VAL A 145 22.19 -4.64 20.46
C VAL A 145 22.50 -4.39 21.94
N MET A 146 22.37 -5.40 22.81
CA MET A 146 22.67 -5.27 24.24
C MET A 146 24.16 -5.48 24.52
N LEU A 147 24.80 -6.44 23.83
CA LEU A 147 26.24 -6.72 23.95
C LEU A 147 27.11 -5.61 23.34
N SER A 148 26.65 -5.00 22.25
CA SER A 148 27.31 -3.82 21.66
C SER A 148 27.25 -2.60 22.59
N PHE A 149 26.17 -2.45 23.37
CA PHE A 149 26.04 -1.40 24.39
C PHE A 149 27.05 -1.55 25.53
N PHE A 150 27.28 -2.78 26.01
CA PHE A 150 28.26 -3.06 27.07
C PHE A 150 29.71 -2.93 26.60
N SER A 151 30.01 -3.27 25.35
CA SER A 151 31.37 -3.18 24.81
C SER A 151 31.78 -1.74 24.44
N MET A 152 30.82 -0.82 24.23
CA MET A 152 31.10 0.61 24.02
C MET A 152 31.33 1.39 25.32
N MET A 153 31.05 0.78 26.48
CA MET A 153 31.32 1.36 27.79
C MET A 153 32.81 1.16 28.12
N GLY A 154 33.66 2.02 27.54
CA GLY A 154 35.05 2.17 27.98
C GLY A 154 35.12 2.46 29.48
N LYS A 155 36.17 1.97 30.12
CA LYS A 155 36.44 2.06 31.58
C LYS A 155 36.02 3.43 32.13
N THR A 156 35.02 3.40 33.01
CA THR A 156 34.44 4.58 33.66
C THR A 156 35.36 5.05 34.79
N ASP A 157 36.09 6.14 34.57
CA ASP A 157 36.64 6.96 35.65
C ASP A 157 35.99 8.35 35.55
N GLY A 158 35.07 8.64 36.48
CA GLY A 158 34.51 9.99 36.69
C GLY A 158 32.98 10.08 36.53
N GLU A 159 32.31 10.62 37.55
CA GLU A 159 30.85 10.81 37.64
C GLU A 159 30.27 11.88 36.69
N ASN A 160 30.96 12.21 35.60
CA ASN A 160 30.53 13.24 34.64
C ASN A 160 30.66 12.79 33.17
N TYR A 161 30.40 11.50 32.89
CA TYR A 161 30.24 10.99 31.53
C TYR A 161 28.80 11.24 31.07
N THR A 162 28.60 12.29 30.28
CA THR A 162 27.30 12.64 29.68
C THR A 162 27.12 11.96 28.32
N LEU A 163 25.88 11.95 27.80
CA LEU A 163 25.58 11.42 26.45
C LEU A 163 26.40 12.12 25.35
N ASP A 164 26.76 13.38 25.57
CA ASP A 164 27.62 14.14 24.66
C ASP A 164 29.05 13.58 24.62
N ASP A 165 29.60 13.15 25.76
CA ASP A 165 30.94 12.55 25.84
C ASP A 165 30.99 11.20 25.10
N MET A 166 29.88 10.46 25.08
CA MET A 166 29.73 9.23 24.30
C MET A 166 29.70 9.50 22.78
N PHE A 167 29.03 10.57 22.34
CA PHE A 167 29.00 10.98 20.93
C PHE A 167 30.36 11.46 20.44
N VAL A 168 31.08 12.25 21.26
CA VAL A 168 32.43 12.72 20.95
C VAL A 168 33.42 11.55 20.86
N SER A 169 33.32 10.59 21.78
CA SER A 169 34.18 9.39 21.79
C SER A 169 33.94 8.48 20.58
N SER A 170 32.68 8.32 20.17
CA SER A 170 32.31 7.52 18.99
C SER A 170 32.65 8.22 17.67
N ALA A 171 32.58 9.55 17.61
CA ALA A 171 33.07 10.33 16.47
C ALA A 171 34.61 10.29 16.33
N ALA A 172 35.33 10.18 17.46
CA ALA A 172 36.78 10.04 17.48
C ALA A 172 37.25 8.65 17.02
N GLN A 173 36.42 7.60 17.23
CA GLN A 173 36.61 6.28 16.62
C GLN A 173 36.23 6.34 15.14
N ARG A 174 37.12 6.89 14.30
CA ARG A 174 36.97 6.83 12.84
C ARG A 174 36.75 5.37 12.43
N GLU A 175 35.57 5.10 11.89
CA GLU A 175 35.26 3.81 11.30
C GLU A 175 36.28 3.55 10.19
N GLY A 176 36.85 2.33 10.16
CA GLY A 176 37.89 1.98 9.20
C GLY A 176 37.50 2.33 7.77
N GLU A 177 38.48 2.82 6.99
CA GLU A 177 38.29 3.20 5.59
C GLU A 177 37.58 2.08 4.81
N GLY A 178 36.44 2.39 4.19
CA GLY A 178 35.62 1.44 3.43
C GLY A 178 34.38 0.90 4.12
N ARG A 179 34.26 0.97 5.47
CA ARG A 179 33.03 0.55 6.18
C ARG A 179 31.85 1.48 5.86
N GLU A 180 32.12 2.77 5.68
CA GLU A 180 31.12 3.74 5.23
C GLU A 180 30.64 3.45 3.79
N GLU A 181 31.57 3.12 2.89
CA GLU A 181 31.26 2.74 1.50
C GLU A 181 30.42 1.46 1.45
N GLU A 182 30.77 0.45 2.26
CA GLU A 182 30.01 -0.78 2.39
C GLU A 182 28.59 -0.52 2.91
N ARG A 183 28.43 0.36 3.91
CA ARG A 183 27.10 0.77 4.40
C ARG A 183 26.31 1.52 3.34
N MET A 184 26.92 2.46 2.62
CA MET A 184 26.25 3.18 1.52
C MET A 184 25.81 2.22 0.43
N ARG A 185 26.68 1.29 0.03
CA ARG A 185 26.39 0.26 -0.96
C ARG A 185 25.26 -0.67 -0.48
N SER A 186 25.32 -1.13 0.75
CA SER A 186 24.28 -2.01 1.33
C SER A 186 22.94 -1.31 1.43
N ARG A 187 22.92 -0.02 1.80
CA ARG A 187 21.70 0.82 1.79
C ARG A 187 21.14 0.98 0.39
N ALA A 188 21.97 1.32 -0.60
CA ALA A 188 21.55 1.49 -1.99
C ALA A 188 21.01 0.18 -2.59
N ILE A 189 21.67 -0.95 -2.34
CA ILE A 189 21.20 -2.26 -2.79
C ILE A 189 19.88 -2.63 -2.11
N GLY A 190 19.78 -2.42 -0.79
CA GLY A 190 18.57 -2.68 -0.02
C GLY A 190 17.39 -1.85 -0.50
N GLU A 191 17.59 -0.56 -0.76
CA GLU A 191 16.58 0.33 -1.29
C GLU A 191 16.16 -0.05 -2.72
N SER A 192 17.13 -0.32 -3.60
CA SER A 192 16.85 -0.76 -4.97
C SER A 192 16.06 -2.08 -4.99
N ARG A 193 16.39 -3.03 -4.11
CA ARG A 193 15.67 -4.30 -4.00
C ARG A 193 14.25 -4.10 -3.48
N ARG A 194 14.06 -3.25 -2.47
CA ARG A 194 12.73 -2.92 -1.93
C ARG A 194 11.87 -2.22 -2.98
N LEU A 195 12.44 -1.28 -3.74
CA LEU A 195 11.75 -0.58 -4.81
C LEU A 195 11.33 -1.54 -5.93
N ALA A 196 12.24 -2.41 -6.39
CA ALA A 196 11.93 -3.41 -7.39
C ALA A 196 10.79 -4.35 -6.95
N ALA A 197 10.81 -4.83 -5.71
CA ALA A 197 9.76 -5.67 -5.16
C ALA A 197 8.40 -4.95 -5.05
N SER A 198 8.40 -3.64 -4.75
CA SER A 198 7.17 -2.84 -4.70
C SER A 198 6.58 -2.62 -6.10
N MET A 199 7.43 -2.31 -7.10
CA MET A 199 7.00 -2.13 -8.49
C MET A 199 6.45 -3.42 -9.12
N GLU A 200 7.06 -4.58 -8.83
CA GLU A 200 6.60 -5.87 -9.35
C GLU A 200 5.18 -6.21 -8.87
N LYS A 201 4.89 -5.93 -7.59
CA LYS A 201 3.59 -6.22 -6.94
C LYS A 201 2.58 -5.06 -7.05
N CYS A 202 2.91 -4.00 -7.78
CA CYS A 202 2.09 -2.80 -7.81
C CYS A 202 0.85 -2.97 -8.71
N GLN A 203 -0.33 -2.68 -8.17
CA GLN A 203 -1.61 -2.83 -8.88
C GLN A 203 -1.89 -1.72 -9.90
N HIS A 204 -1.03 -0.69 -9.96
CA HIS A 204 -1.21 0.49 -10.81
C HIS A 204 -0.06 0.73 -11.80
N CYS A 205 1.09 0.07 -11.60
CA CYS A 205 2.19 0.14 -12.55
C CYS A 205 1.81 -0.54 -13.87
N PHE A 206 2.00 0.17 -14.98
CA PHE A 206 1.69 -0.38 -16.29
C PHE A 206 2.54 -1.61 -16.66
N SER A 207 3.76 -1.69 -16.12
CA SER A 207 4.68 -2.82 -16.30
C SER A 207 4.41 -4.01 -15.38
N SER A 208 3.55 -3.87 -14.35
CA SER A 208 3.25 -4.96 -13.43
C SER A 208 2.22 -5.93 -14.02
N SER A 209 2.35 -7.21 -13.70
CA SER A 209 1.35 -8.24 -14.02
C SER A 209 0.09 -8.17 -13.14
N GLU A 210 0.14 -7.47 -12.00
CA GLU A 210 -0.99 -7.34 -11.07
C GLU A 210 -2.02 -6.30 -11.53
N LEU A 211 -1.66 -5.43 -12.48
CA LEU A 211 -2.56 -4.42 -13.04
C LEU A 211 -3.68 -5.08 -13.85
N GLN A 212 -4.91 -4.77 -13.47
CA GLN A 212 -6.12 -5.19 -14.19
C GLN A 212 -6.36 -4.29 -15.40
N LYS A 213 -5.82 -4.69 -16.55
CA LYS A 213 -5.83 -3.89 -17.79
C LYS A 213 -7.23 -3.63 -18.35
N HIS A 214 -8.19 -4.51 -18.09
CA HIS A 214 -9.57 -4.36 -18.56
C HIS A 214 -10.32 -3.18 -17.92
N LEU A 215 -9.81 -2.62 -16.81
CA LEU A 215 -10.37 -1.45 -16.15
C LEU A 215 -9.87 -0.12 -16.72
N ILE A 216 -8.92 -0.16 -17.65
CA ILE A 216 -8.36 1.03 -18.30
C ILE A 216 -9.35 1.53 -19.35
N VAL A 217 -9.67 2.82 -19.29
CA VAL A 217 -10.60 3.47 -20.21
C VAL A 217 -9.84 4.23 -21.30
N ALA A 218 -8.84 5.02 -20.91
CA ALA A 218 -8.08 5.87 -21.81
C ALA A 218 -6.60 5.86 -21.42
N ILE A 219 -5.73 5.92 -22.42
CA ILE A 219 -4.27 5.93 -22.26
C ILE A 219 -3.72 7.17 -22.95
N GLY A 220 -3.12 8.06 -22.19
CA GLY A 220 -2.33 9.18 -22.68
C GLY A 220 -0.87 8.80 -22.92
N SER A 221 -0.02 9.80 -23.02
CA SER A 221 1.43 9.65 -23.24
C SER A 221 2.17 9.15 -21.99
N LYS A 222 1.80 9.63 -20.80
CA LYS A 222 2.43 9.31 -19.51
C LYS A 222 1.43 8.95 -18.42
N VAL A 223 0.16 9.28 -18.61
CA VAL A 223 -0.96 9.08 -17.66
C VAL A 223 -2.04 8.24 -18.31
N TYR A 224 -2.77 7.48 -17.52
CA TYR A 224 -3.94 6.74 -17.97
C TYR A 224 -5.12 6.94 -17.00
N LEU A 225 -6.32 6.75 -17.54
CA LEU A 225 -7.59 6.77 -16.82
C LEU A 225 -8.07 5.33 -16.62
N SER A 226 -8.41 4.97 -15.38
CA SER A 226 -8.97 3.65 -15.07
C SER A 226 -10.10 3.73 -14.06
N LEU A 227 -10.85 2.63 -13.94
CA LEU A 227 -11.88 2.47 -12.92
C LEU A 227 -11.34 1.66 -11.72
N PRO A 228 -11.89 1.86 -10.51
CA PRO A 228 -11.55 1.04 -9.35
C PRO A 228 -11.95 -0.43 -9.56
N ALA A 229 -11.11 -1.34 -9.07
CA ALA A 229 -11.34 -2.79 -9.15
C ALA A 229 -12.48 -3.31 -8.27
N GLY A 230 -12.90 -2.54 -7.27
CA GLY A 230 -13.99 -2.92 -6.38
C GLY A 230 -15.28 -2.18 -6.69
N VAL A 231 -16.22 -2.34 -5.75
CA VAL A 231 -17.44 -1.54 -5.72
C VAL A 231 -17.08 -0.06 -5.71
N SER A 232 -17.55 0.65 -6.72
CA SER A 232 -17.37 2.09 -6.85
C SER A 232 -18.15 2.82 -5.75
N MET A 233 -17.64 3.95 -5.26
CA MET A 233 -18.36 4.79 -4.30
C MET A 233 -19.63 5.34 -4.95
N THR A 234 -19.44 5.93 -6.13
CA THR A 234 -20.46 6.55 -6.97
C THR A 234 -20.33 6.06 -8.42
N GLU A 235 -21.38 6.24 -9.21
CA GLU A 235 -21.34 6.01 -10.65
C GLU A 235 -20.39 7.03 -11.29
N GLY A 236 -19.42 6.55 -12.10
CA GLY A 236 -18.40 7.42 -12.68
C GLY A 236 -17.14 7.63 -11.81
N HIS A 237 -17.04 6.98 -10.64
CA HIS A 237 -15.78 6.98 -9.87
C HIS A 237 -14.63 6.43 -10.72
N CYS A 238 -13.63 7.27 -10.96
CA CYS A 238 -12.47 6.95 -11.79
C CYS A 238 -11.16 7.35 -11.12
N LEU A 239 -10.05 6.84 -11.65
CA LEU A 239 -8.70 6.98 -11.14
C LEU A 239 -7.81 7.52 -12.25
N ILE A 240 -7.09 8.59 -11.97
CA ILE A 240 -6.02 9.11 -12.82
C ILE A 240 -4.69 8.65 -12.24
N CYS A 241 -3.96 7.86 -13.01
CA CYS A 241 -2.71 7.24 -12.58
C CYS A 241 -1.59 7.49 -13.60
N PRO A 242 -0.36 7.81 -13.16
CA PRO A 242 0.78 7.80 -14.06
C PRO A 242 1.12 6.36 -14.49
N LEU A 243 1.60 6.18 -15.71
CA LEU A 243 2.06 4.90 -16.26
C LEU A 243 3.28 4.36 -15.51
N GLN A 244 4.19 5.27 -15.12
CA GLN A 244 5.39 4.95 -14.34
C GLN A 244 5.13 5.03 -12.83
N HIS A 245 5.95 4.34 -12.04
CA HIS A 245 5.85 4.34 -10.58
C HIS A 245 6.30 5.68 -10.00
N HIS A 246 5.35 6.57 -9.76
CA HIS A 246 5.53 7.77 -8.95
C HIS A 246 4.82 7.58 -7.61
N CYS A 247 5.36 8.16 -6.53
CA CYS A 247 4.79 8.00 -5.19
C CYS A 247 3.82 9.13 -4.80
N SER A 248 4.03 10.34 -5.33
CA SER A 248 3.27 11.53 -4.94
C SER A 248 3.27 12.59 -6.03
N ALA A 249 2.24 13.45 -6.04
CA ALA A 249 2.16 14.61 -6.94
C ALA A 249 3.31 15.60 -6.75
N THR A 250 3.76 15.81 -5.51
CA THR A 250 4.88 16.74 -5.20
C THR A 250 6.19 16.32 -5.88
N GLY A 251 6.37 15.02 -6.13
CA GLY A 251 7.53 14.43 -6.79
C GLY A 251 7.36 14.20 -8.29
N LEU A 252 6.26 14.64 -8.90
CA LEU A 252 6.04 14.51 -10.34
C LEU A 252 6.84 15.53 -11.15
N ASP A 253 7.18 15.12 -12.37
CA ASP A 253 7.70 15.98 -13.42
C ASP A 253 6.58 16.86 -13.99
N GLU A 254 6.93 18.03 -14.54
CA GLU A 254 5.97 19.02 -15.07
C GLU A 254 5.10 18.45 -16.20
N ASP A 255 5.66 17.57 -17.03
CA ASP A 255 4.96 17.00 -18.18
C ASP A 255 3.93 15.95 -17.77
N VAL A 256 4.26 15.07 -16.81
CA VAL A 256 3.29 14.14 -16.20
C VAL A 256 2.18 14.92 -15.52
N TRP A 257 2.52 15.96 -14.74
CA TRP A 257 1.54 16.79 -14.07
C TRP A 257 0.60 17.51 -15.04
N SER A 258 1.15 18.11 -16.10
CA SER A 258 0.36 18.81 -17.11
C SER A 258 -0.66 17.90 -17.79
N GLU A 259 -0.27 16.65 -18.07
CA GLU A 259 -1.18 15.65 -18.62
C GLU A 259 -2.23 15.20 -17.59
N MET A 260 -1.88 15.02 -16.32
CA MET A 260 -2.86 14.75 -15.26
C MET A 260 -3.90 15.87 -15.15
N GLN A 261 -3.47 17.13 -15.26
CA GLN A 261 -4.38 18.28 -15.27
C GLN A 261 -5.23 18.37 -16.53
N LEU A 262 -4.77 17.84 -17.67
CA LEU A 262 -5.59 17.70 -18.86
C LEU A 262 -6.73 16.70 -18.62
N PHE A 263 -6.43 15.50 -18.11
CA PHE A 263 -7.46 14.51 -17.75
C PHE A 263 -8.46 15.07 -16.73
N ARG A 264 -7.97 15.77 -15.69
CA ARG A 264 -8.83 16.43 -14.70
C ARG A 264 -9.80 17.41 -15.36
N ARG A 265 -9.31 18.33 -16.19
CA ARG A 265 -10.15 19.33 -16.89
C ARG A 265 -11.22 18.69 -17.77
N THR A 266 -10.84 17.63 -18.47
CA THR A 266 -11.75 16.88 -19.33
C THR A 266 -12.85 16.17 -18.54
N LEU A 267 -12.50 15.51 -17.42
CA LEU A 267 -13.48 14.88 -16.54
C LEU A 267 -14.46 15.88 -15.97
N VAL A 268 -13.98 17.04 -15.51
CA VAL A 268 -14.89 18.09 -14.99
C VAL A 268 -15.89 18.52 -16.06
N ARG A 269 -15.45 18.79 -17.29
CA ARG A 269 -16.36 19.15 -18.39
C ARG A 269 -17.38 18.05 -18.70
N MET A 270 -16.95 16.80 -18.67
CA MET A 270 -17.83 15.64 -18.89
C MET A 270 -18.92 15.58 -17.81
N PHE A 271 -18.54 15.66 -16.54
CA PHE A 271 -19.49 15.56 -15.42
C PHE A 271 -20.36 16.81 -15.27
N GLU A 272 -19.85 17.99 -15.61
CA GLU A 272 -20.62 19.24 -15.67
C GLU A 272 -21.80 19.12 -16.66
N SER A 273 -21.59 18.46 -17.81
CA SER A 273 -22.67 18.17 -18.78
C SER A 273 -23.75 17.21 -18.25
N GLN A 274 -23.47 16.50 -17.17
CA GLN A 274 -24.38 15.56 -16.50
C GLN A 274 -24.96 16.16 -15.19
N GLU A 275 -24.75 17.46 -14.95
CA GLU A 275 -25.14 18.15 -13.70
C GLU A 275 -24.48 17.55 -12.44
N LEU A 276 -23.31 16.95 -12.61
CA LEU A 276 -22.48 16.42 -11.54
C LEU A 276 -21.26 17.32 -11.32
N ASP A 277 -20.83 17.42 -10.06
CA ASP A 277 -19.56 18.03 -9.68
C ASP A 277 -18.54 16.94 -9.30
N CYS A 278 -17.26 17.28 -9.22
CA CYS A 278 -16.18 16.32 -9.05
C CYS A 278 -15.29 16.66 -7.87
N VAL A 279 -15.01 15.67 -7.03
CA VAL A 279 -13.97 15.77 -6.01
C VAL A 279 -12.77 14.95 -6.45
N PHE A 280 -11.64 15.63 -6.60
CA PHE A 280 -10.34 15.00 -6.85
C PHE A 280 -9.58 14.91 -5.54
N MET A 281 -9.02 13.74 -5.22
CA MET A 281 -8.24 13.58 -4.00
C MET A 281 -7.04 12.67 -4.17
N GLU A 282 -5.96 13.03 -3.49
CA GLU A 282 -4.73 12.26 -3.39
C GLU A 282 -4.42 12.04 -1.92
N THR A 283 -4.12 10.79 -1.54
CA THR A 283 -3.66 10.45 -0.21
C THR A 283 -2.27 9.84 -0.29
N HIS A 284 -1.24 10.62 0.03
CA HIS A 284 0.15 10.16 0.06
C HIS A 284 0.57 9.86 1.51
N MET A 285 0.74 8.57 1.81
CA MET A 285 1.14 8.10 3.14
C MET A 285 2.18 6.99 3.06
N ASN A 286 2.92 6.79 4.16
CA ASN A 286 4.00 5.83 4.27
C ASN A 286 5.02 5.97 3.12
N PRO A 287 5.80 7.06 3.04
CA PRO A 287 6.80 7.28 1.97
C PRO A 287 7.81 6.12 1.85
N ARG A 288 8.05 5.39 2.96
CA ARG A 288 8.90 4.20 3.01
C ARG A 288 8.34 3.01 2.23
N ARG A 289 7.01 2.87 2.15
CA ARG A 289 6.34 1.78 1.40
C ARG A 289 6.27 2.06 -0.10
N ARG A 290 6.41 3.33 -0.51
CA ARG A 290 6.41 3.76 -1.92
C ARG A 290 5.20 3.23 -2.68
N HIS A 291 4.01 3.53 -2.19
CA HIS A 291 2.78 3.25 -2.92
C HIS A 291 2.73 4.05 -4.23
N HIS A 292 2.03 3.53 -5.23
CA HIS A 292 1.84 4.24 -6.50
C HIS A 292 0.86 5.38 -6.29
N MET A 293 1.13 6.51 -6.94
CA MET A 293 0.31 7.70 -6.88
C MET A 293 -1.01 7.46 -7.61
N VAL A 294 -2.12 7.68 -6.92
CA VAL A 294 -3.46 7.60 -7.50
C VAL A 294 -4.19 8.89 -7.17
N LEU A 295 -4.63 9.61 -8.20
CA LEU A 295 -5.54 10.73 -8.05
C LEU A 295 -6.96 10.20 -8.29
N GLU A 296 -7.74 10.08 -7.23
CA GLU A 296 -9.10 9.58 -7.28
C GLU A 296 -10.06 10.71 -7.68
N CYS A 297 -11.01 10.41 -8.56
CA CYS A 297 -12.06 11.32 -8.99
C CYS A 297 -13.42 10.72 -8.62
N ILE A 298 -14.09 11.33 -7.67
CA ILE A 298 -15.44 10.92 -7.25
C ILE A 298 -16.44 11.97 -7.72
N PRO A 299 -17.31 11.65 -8.69
CA PRO A 299 -18.41 12.53 -9.06
C PRO A 299 -19.49 12.52 -7.96
N LEU A 300 -20.05 13.70 -7.71
CA LEU A 300 -21.11 13.97 -6.74
C LEU A 300 -22.23 14.75 -7.45
N PRO A 301 -23.47 14.72 -6.93
CA PRO A 301 -24.48 15.71 -7.28
C PRO A 301 -23.98 17.13 -7.00
N LYS A 302 -24.30 18.08 -7.89
CA LYS A 302 -23.83 19.47 -7.79
C LYS A 302 -24.14 20.14 -6.44
N GLU A 303 -25.33 19.88 -5.88
CA GLU A 303 -25.73 20.38 -4.56
C GLU A 303 -24.77 19.96 -3.44
N LEU A 304 -24.27 18.72 -3.49
CA LEU A 304 -23.27 18.23 -2.54
C LEU A 304 -21.86 18.75 -2.88
N GLY A 305 -21.57 19.00 -4.16
CA GLY A 305 -20.34 19.64 -4.62
C GLY A 305 -20.13 21.02 -4.01
N ASP A 306 -21.16 21.87 -4.04
CA ASP A 306 -21.12 23.22 -3.47
C ASP A 306 -20.84 23.20 -1.95
N MET A 307 -21.31 22.17 -1.25
CA MET A 307 -21.09 21.99 0.18
C MET A 307 -19.78 21.28 0.52
N ALA A 308 -19.15 20.58 -0.44
CA ALA A 308 -17.96 19.77 -0.22
C ALA A 308 -16.81 20.54 0.46
N PRO A 309 -16.47 21.78 0.08
CA PRO A 309 -15.43 22.55 0.77
C PRO A 309 -15.70 22.71 2.27
N ILE A 310 -16.95 22.88 2.68
CA ILE A 310 -17.32 23.07 4.09
C ILE A 310 -17.11 21.76 4.87
N TYR A 311 -17.56 20.63 4.32
CA TYR A 311 -17.38 19.31 4.94
C TYR A 311 -15.91 18.94 5.08
N PHE A 312 -15.14 19.10 4.00
CA PHE A 312 -13.70 18.79 4.04
C PHE A 312 -12.93 19.71 4.98
N LYS A 313 -13.25 21.01 5.00
CA LYS A 313 -12.62 21.95 5.93
C LYS A 313 -12.90 21.55 7.38
N LYS A 314 -14.15 21.21 7.72
CA LYS A 314 -14.51 20.73 9.06
C LYS A 314 -13.79 19.42 9.41
N ALA A 315 -13.86 18.43 8.52
CA ALA A 315 -13.24 17.14 8.73
C ALA A 315 -11.72 17.22 8.92
N ILE A 316 -11.02 18.06 8.14
CA ILE A 316 -9.56 18.25 8.28
C ILE A 316 -9.20 18.93 9.61
N MET A 317 -10.03 19.86 10.09
CA MET A 317 -9.79 20.50 11.39
C MET A 317 -9.95 19.50 12.55
N GLU A 318 -10.89 18.57 12.43
CA GLU A 318 -11.26 17.59 13.46
C GLU A 318 -10.43 16.28 13.41
N CYS A 319 -9.85 15.91 12.27
CA CYS A 319 -9.25 14.59 12.09
C CYS A 319 -7.89 14.39 12.76
N ASP A 320 -7.10 15.46 12.90
CA ASP A 320 -5.73 15.39 13.38
C ASP A 320 -5.59 15.93 14.81
N GLU A 321 -4.48 15.55 15.45
CA GLU A 321 -4.14 15.92 16.81
C GLU A 321 -4.29 17.42 17.04
N GLU A 322 -4.90 17.81 18.16
CA GLU A 322 -5.21 19.23 18.46
C GLU A 322 -3.95 20.10 18.52
N TRP A 323 -2.79 19.49 18.75
CA TRP A 323 -1.48 20.12 18.87
C TRP A 323 -0.53 19.74 17.71
N ALA A 324 -1.03 19.74 16.47
CA ALA A 324 -0.18 19.57 15.28
C ALA A 324 0.82 20.73 15.16
N MET A 325 2.06 20.43 14.75
CA MET A 325 3.10 21.45 14.54
C MET A 325 2.84 22.27 13.26
N ASN A 326 2.32 21.61 12.23
CA ASN A 326 1.97 22.22 10.96
C ASN A 326 0.54 22.76 10.97
N LYS A 327 0.29 23.77 10.12
CA LYS A 327 -1.07 24.28 9.90
C LYS A 327 -1.95 23.16 9.33
N LYS A 328 -3.03 22.82 10.04
CA LYS A 328 -3.95 21.73 9.65
C LYS A 328 -4.53 21.91 8.24
N VAL A 329 -5.03 23.09 7.91
CA VAL A 329 -5.62 23.38 6.60
C VAL A 329 -4.73 24.34 5.82
N VAL A 330 -4.19 23.86 4.70
CA VAL A 330 -3.49 24.64 3.69
C VAL A 330 -4.44 24.87 2.52
N ASP A 331 -4.65 26.12 2.15
CA ASP A 331 -5.51 26.49 1.03
C ASP A 331 -4.76 26.36 -0.30
N LEU A 332 -5.33 25.59 -1.24
CA LEU A 332 -4.80 25.36 -2.58
C LEU A 332 -5.49 26.22 -3.65
N SER A 333 -6.44 27.09 -3.29
CA SER A 333 -7.16 27.96 -4.24
C SER A 333 -6.21 28.80 -5.11
N SER A 334 -5.13 29.33 -4.52
CA SER A 334 -4.15 30.19 -5.20
C SER A 334 -2.87 29.47 -5.63
N LYS A 335 -2.61 28.25 -5.14
CA LYS A 335 -1.32 27.55 -5.29
C LYS A 335 -1.50 26.06 -5.50
N ASP A 336 -0.73 25.51 -6.43
CA ASP A 336 -0.65 24.05 -6.62
C ASP A 336 -0.09 23.33 -5.38
N ILE A 337 -0.50 22.07 -5.21
CA ILE A 337 0.02 21.15 -4.18
C ILE A 337 1.55 21.11 -4.14
N ARG A 338 2.20 21.17 -5.31
CA ARG A 338 3.65 21.09 -5.48
C ARG A 338 4.41 22.28 -4.88
N LYS A 339 3.76 23.44 -4.77
CA LYS A 339 4.29 24.65 -4.16
C LYS A 339 3.83 24.82 -2.71
N ALA A 340 2.69 24.22 -2.36
CA ALA A 340 2.09 24.31 -1.03
C ALA A 340 2.72 23.33 -0.02
N VAL A 341 3.05 22.11 -0.45
CA VAL A 341 3.58 21.05 0.42
C VAL A 341 5.01 20.67 0.01
N PRO A 342 5.98 20.65 0.95
CA PRO A 342 7.33 20.19 0.68
C PRO A 342 7.40 18.72 0.23
N ARG A 343 8.37 18.40 -0.62
CA ARG A 343 8.60 17.03 -1.08
C ARG A 343 9.05 16.13 0.07
N GLY A 344 8.50 14.92 0.13
CA GLY A 344 8.93 13.86 1.06
C GLY A 344 8.08 13.73 2.33
N LEU A 345 7.16 14.67 2.59
CA LEU A 345 6.20 14.57 3.69
C LEU A 345 4.93 13.82 3.25
N PRO A 346 4.31 13.04 4.15
CA PRO A 346 2.95 12.54 3.95
C PRO A 346 1.95 13.69 3.89
N TYR A 347 0.97 13.61 2.98
CA TYR A 347 -0.07 14.63 2.87
C TYR A 347 -1.37 14.04 2.31
N PHE A 348 -2.46 14.71 2.64
CA PHE A 348 -3.76 14.55 2.00
C PHE A 348 -4.06 15.83 1.22
N ALA A 349 -4.49 15.70 -0.03
CA ALA A 349 -4.90 16.81 -0.86
C ALA A 349 -6.27 16.52 -1.47
N VAL A 350 -7.14 17.52 -1.48
CA VAL A 350 -8.47 17.48 -2.08
C VAL A 350 -8.67 18.73 -2.93
N ASP A 351 -9.30 18.55 -4.08
CA ASP A 351 -9.55 19.57 -5.09
C ASP A 351 -11.02 19.47 -5.55
N PHE A 352 -11.67 20.61 -5.73
CA PHE A 352 -13.12 20.69 -6.05
C PHE A 352 -13.30 21.14 -7.50
N GLY A 353 -13.60 20.19 -8.39
CA GLY A 353 -13.72 20.44 -9.82
C GLY A 353 -12.43 21.03 -10.41
N LEU A 354 -12.52 22.25 -10.95
CA LEU A 354 -11.37 23.04 -11.41
C LEU A 354 -10.82 24.00 -10.35
N GLN A 355 -11.59 24.25 -9.29
CA GLN A 355 -11.19 25.12 -8.21
C GLN A 355 -10.14 24.39 -7.35
N GLY A 356 -9.18 25.15 -6.82
CA GLY A 356 -8.23 24.61 -5.86
C GLY A 356 -8.95 24.29 -4.54
N GLY A 357 -8.60 23.18 -3.91
CA GLY A 357 -9.20 22.78 -2.64
C GLY A 357 -8.28 22.97 -1.44
N TYR A 358 -8.10 21.91 -0.66
CA TYR A 358 -7.34 21.94 0.59
C TYR A 358 -6.23 20.88 0.58
N ALA A 359 -5.13 21.20 1.25
CA ALA A 359 -4.10 20.24 1.62
C ALA A 359 -3.94 20.17 3.14
N HIS A 360 -3.57 18.99 3.61
CA HIS A 360 -3.25 18.70 5.00
C HIS A 360 -1.95 17.88 5.04
N VAL A 361 -0.96 18.36 5.78
CA VAL A 361 0.29 17.62 6.02
C VAL A 361 0.03 16.63 7.15
N ILE A 362 0.22 15.34 6.89
CA ILE A 362 -0.10 14.27 7.85
C ILE A 362 1.14 14.02 8.71
N GLU A 363 1.04 14.32 10.00
CA GLU A 363 2.12 14.09 10.96
C GLU A 363 2.06 12.66 11.52
N ASN A 364 0.87 12.23 11.96
CA ASN A 364 0.67 10.92 12.58
C ASN A 364 -0.08 9.95 11.66
N GLU A 365 0.68 9.17 10.88
CA GLU A 365 0.14 8.17 9.94
C GLU A 365 -0.69 7.05 10.58
N GLN A 366 -0.61 6.85 11.91
CA GLN A 366 -1.38 5.80 12.59
C GLN A 366 -2.80 6.25 12.94
N LYS A 367 -2.97 7.53 13.29
CA LYS A 367 -4.28 8.11 13.61
C LYS A 367 -5.04 8.48 12.33
N PHE A 368 -4.33 8.89 11.28
CA PHE A 368 -4.95 9.32 10.03
C PHE A 368 -5.38 8.13 9.16
N PRO A 369 -6.69 7.95 8.87
CA PRO A 369 -7.16 6.84 8.07
C PRO A 369 -6.80 6.99 6.59
N ARG A 370 -6.40 5.88 5.93
CA ARG A 370 -6.06 5.88 4.49
C ARG A 370 -7.21 6.24 3.56
N TYR A 371 -8.42 6.04 4.02
CA TYR A 371 -9.65 6.30 3.30
C TYR A 371 -10.32 7.60 3.75
N PHE A 372 -9.61 8.48 4.46
CA PHE A 372 -10.15 9.72 5.02
C PHE A 372 -11.04 10.49 4.04
N GLY A 373 -10.55 10.77 2.83
CA GLY A 373 -11.35 11.51 1.84
C GLY A 373 -12.62 10.76 1.41
N LYS A 374 -12.57 9.44 1.28
CA LYS A 374 -13.75 8.61 0.98
C LYS A 374 -14.74 8.57 2.14
N GLU A 375 -14.28 8.66 3.38
CA GLU A 375 -15.14 8.72 4.55
C GLU A 375 -15.91 10.03 4.61
N VAL A 376 -15.27 11.15 4.29
CA VAL A 376 -15.95 12.46 4.19
C VAL A 376 -17.01 12.42 3.08
N VAL A 377 -16.65 11.99 1.87
CA VAL A 377 -17.61 11.91 0.75
C VAL A 377 -18.71 10.88 1.03
N GLY A 378 -18.35 9.73 1.61
CA GLY A 378 -19.30 8.69 2.00
C GLY A 378 -20.30 9.18 3.06
N GLY A 379 -19.85 10.00 4.01
CA GLY A 379 -20.72 10.65 4.98
C GLY A 379 -21.63 11.72 4.36
N MET A 380 -21.13 12.48 3.37
CA MET A 380 -21.94 13.47 2.65
C MET A 380 -23.06 12.82 1.81
N MET A 381 -22.81 11.64 1.26
CA MET A 381 -23.75 10.90 0.39
C MET A 381 -24.55 9.83 1.14
N ASP A 382 -24.39 9.73 2.46
CA ASP A 382 -25.02 8.72 3.32
C ASP A 382 -24.81 7.26 2.83
N LEU A 383 -23.57 6.95 2.46
CA LEU A 383 -23.18 5.63 1.98
C LEU A 383 -22.75 4.70 3.13
N GLU A 384 -22.91 3.38 2.94
CA GLU A 384 -22.48 2.41 3.96
C GLU A 384 -20.93 2.38 4.11
N PRO A 385 -20.37 2.44 5.33
CA PRO A 385 -18.92 2.45 5.58
C PRO A 385 -18.14 1.27 4.99
N ARG A 386 -18.81 0.17 4.68
CA ARG A 386 -18.20 -1.00 4.02
C ARG A 386 -17.67 -0.67 2.64
N ARG A 387 -18.21 0.35 1.95
CA ARG A 387 -17.79 0.73 0.60
C ARG A 387 -16.36 1.26 0.54
N TRP A 388 -15.91 2.02 1.55
CA TRP A 388 -14.57 2.62 1.55
C TRP A 388 -13.57 2.00 2.53
N ARG A 389 -14.03 1.41 3.64
CA ARG A 389 -13.11 0.79 4.63
C ARG A 389 -12.40 -0.45 4.09
N LYS A 390 -13.10 -1.25 3.29
CA LYS A 390 -12.55 -2.46 2.66
C LYS A 390 -13.15 -2.65 1.28
N THR A 391 -12.31 -2.56 0.26
CA THR A 391 -12.70 -2.78 -1.13
C THR A 391 -13.42 -4.12 -1.30
N ILE A 392 -14.70 -4.05 -1.66
CA ILE A 392 -15.51 -5.21 -1.99
C ILE A 392 -15.17 -5.59 -3.43
N ARG A 393 -14.75 -6.84 -3.65
CA ARG A 393 -14.44 -7.34 -4.99
C ARG A 393 -15.73 -7.56 -5.76
N GLU A 394 -15.76 -7.08 -6.99
CA GLU A 394 -16.85 -7.33 -7.92
C GLU A 394 -16.52 -8.47 -8.87
N ASN A 395 -17.57 -8.98 -9.53
CA ASN A 395 -17.41 -9.92 -10.62
C ASN A 395 -16.87 -9.22 -11.87
N PHE A 396 -16.19 -9.99 -12.71
CA PHE A 396 -15.60 -9.50 -13.95
C PHE A 396 -16.65 -8.91 -14.91
N ASP A 397 -17.81 -9.55 -15.05
CA ASP A 397 -18.86 -9.06 -15.94
C ASP A 397 -19.43 -7.71 -15.50
N ASP A 398 -19.52 -7.47 -14.18
CA ASP A 398 -19.98 -6.20 -13.64
C ASP A 398 -18.93 -5.11 -13.86
N GLN A 399 -17.65 -5.42 -13.63
CA GLN A 399 -16.54 -4.52 -13.97
C GLN A 399 -16.56 -4.15 -15.45
N ARG A 400 -16.75 -5.15 -16.33
CA ARG A 400 -16.83 -4.95 -17.78
C ARG A 400 -17.99 -4.02 -18.17
N LYS A 401 -19.18 -4.21 -17.60
CA LYS A 401 -20.34 -3.34 -17.84
C LYS A 401 -20.06 -1.90 -17.42
N LYS A 402 -19.43 -1.69 -16.25
CA LYS A 402 -19.05 -0.36 -15.77
C LYS A 402 -18.06 0.32 -16.71
N VAL A 403 -17.04 -0.39 -17.18
CA VAL A 403 -16.06 0.13 -18.14
C VAL A 403 -16.73 0.51 -19.46
N LEU A 404 -17.62 -0.33 -19.98
CA LEU A 404 -18.36 -0.05 -21.21
C LEU A 404 -19.26 1.19 -21.07
N GLN A 405 -20.01 1.29 -19.95
CA GLN A 405 -20.85 2.44 -19.66
C GLN A 405 -20.02 3.73 -19.57
N PHE A 406 -18.92 3.71 -18.82
CA PHE A 406 -18.06 4.87 -18.66
C PHE A 406 -17.37 5.26 -19.97
N SER A 407 -16.96 4.28 -20.79
CA SER A 407 -16.36 4.54 -22.10
C SER A 407 -17.33 5.29 -23.02
N LEU A 408 -18.64 4.98 -22.98
CA LEU A 408 -19.64 5.71 -23.76
C LEU A 408 -19.73 7.18 -23.34
N TRP A 409 -19.66 7.47 -22.04
CA TRP A 409 -19.66 8.85 -21.53
C TRP A 409 -18.36 9.58 -21.85
N TRP A 410 -17.23 8.89 -21.84
CA TRP A 410 -15.91 9.47 -22.09
C TRP A 410 -15.65 9.77 -23.56
N LYS A 411 -16.21 8.99 -24.50
CA LYS A 411 -15.95 9.09 -25.95
C LYS A 411 -16.00 10.52 -26.53
N PRO A 412 -17.00 11.37 -26.24
CA PRO A 412 -17.07 12.72 -26.79
C PRO A 412 -16.00 13.67 -26.23
N TYR A 413 -15.45 13.34 -25.07
CA TYR A 413 -14.52 14.20 -24.33
C TYR A 413 -13.08 13.67 -24.40
N ASP A 414 -12.82 12.56 -25.08
CA ASP A 414 -11.55 11.86 -25.02
C ASP A 414 -10.36 12.72 -25.49
N CYS A 415 -9.62 13.27 -24.53
CA CYS A 415 -8.47 14.14 -24.77
C CYS A 415 -7.21 13.39 -25.24
N THR A 416 -7.26 12.06 -25.33
CA THR A 416 -6.13 11.24 -25.81
C THR A 416 -6.16 11.02 -27.32
N LYS A 417 -7.29 11.29 -27.97
CA LYS A 417 -7.41 11.28 -29.42
C LYS A 417 -6.96 12.63 -29.93
N THR A 418 -5.82 12.66 -30.61
CA THR A 418 -5.46 13.81 -31.43
C THR A 418 -6.52 13.88 -32.52
N GLU A 419 -7.33 14.94 -32.55
CA GLU A 419 -8.16 15.23 -33.73
C GLU A 419 -7.24 15.20 -34.95
N ALA A 420 -7.51 14.27 -35.86
CA ALA A 420 -6.78 14.11 -37.11
C ALA A 420 -7.46 14.93 -38.21
#